data_AF-A0A357CV95-F1
#
_entry.id   AF-A0A357CV95-F1
#
_cell.length_a   1.000
_cell.length_b   1.000
_cell.length_c   1.000
_cell.angle_alpha   90.00
_cell.angle_beta   90.00
_cell.angle_gamma   90.00
#
_symmetry.space_group_name_H-M   'P 1'
#
loop_
_entity.id
_entity.type
_entity.pdbx_description
1 polymer ?
#
loop_
_entity_poly.entity_id
_entity_poly.type
_entity_poly.pdbx_seq_one_letter_code
_entity_poly.pdbx_strand_id
1 'polypeptide(L)' 'AVQIDNDIKKMSKYLPHKTTAVYGKHSMKAEVEAISRGVTIVTGTPGRVFDHISQKSLNIRNVRFLVLDEADRMLDMGFI' A
#
# COMPACT_ATOMS: atom_id res chain seq x y z
N ALA A 1 5.98 -6.11 1.82
CA ALA A 1 5.68 -4.66 1.76
C ALA A 1 6.96 -3.81 1.64
N VAL A 2 7.83 -3.73 2.66
CA VAL A 2 8.99 -2.80 2.66
C VAL A 2 9.98 -3.05 1.52
N GLN A 3 10.34 -4.31 1.25
CA GLN A 3 11.23 -4.64 0.14
C GLN A 3 10.64 -4.19 -1.21
N ILE A 4 9.38 -4.53 -1.46
CA ILE A 4 8.65 -4.12 -2.67
C ILE A 4 8.63 -2.59 -2.80
N ASP A 5 8.34 -1.84 -1.72
CA ASP A 5 8.36 -0.38 -1.76
C ASP A 5 9.73 0.19 -2.11
N ASN A 6 10.81 -0.38 -1.55
CA ASN A 6 12.17 0.04 -1.87
C ASN A 6 12.52 -0.18 -3.34
N ASP A 7 12.09 -1.29 -3.92
CA ASP A 7 12.36 -1.61 -5.32
C ASP A 7 11.51 -0.73 -6.25
N ILE A 8 10.23 -0.51 -5.94
CA ILE A 8 9.39 0.44 -6.70
C ILE A 8 9.98 1.85 -6.62
N LYS A 9 10.47 2.31 -5.46
CA LYS A 9 11.13 3.63 -5.34
C LYS A 9 12.35 3.77 -6.25
N LYS A 10 13.15 2.71 -6.39
CA LYS A 10 14.31 2.72 -7.31
C LYS A 10 13.83 2.80 -8.76
N MET A 11 12.81 2.02 -9.13
CA MET A 11 12.25 1.98 -10.48
C MET A 11 11.55 3.30 -10.85
N SER A 12 10.85 3.91 -9.89
CA SER A 12 10.07 5.14 -10.10
C SER A 12 10.89 6.42 -9.92
N LYS A 13 12.20 6.32 -9.67
CA LYS A 13 13.08 7.46 -9.34
C LYS A 13 13.00 8.61 -10.35
N TYR A 14 12.82 8.29 -11.63
CA TYR A 14 12.75 9.26 -12.73
C TYR A 14 11.34 9.41 -13.31
N LEU A 15 10.33 8.89 -12.61
CA LEU A 15 8.93 8.95 -13.02
C LEU A 15 8.14 9.83 -12.04
N PRO A 16 7.03 10.43 -12.46
CA PRO A 16 6.17 11.26 -11.60
C PRO A 16 5.28 10.38 -10.68
N HIS A 17 5.83 9.29 -10.15
CA HIS A 17 5.12 8.37 -9.28
C HIS A 17 5.65 8.45 -7.86
N LYS A 18 4.74 8.67 -6.92
CA LYS A 18 5.03 8.65 -5.48
C LYS A 18 4.55 7.32 -4.92
N THR A 19 5.34 6.72 -4.04
CA THR A 19 5.01 5.44 -3.41
C THR A 19 4.91 5.59 -1.89
N THR A 20 4.14 4.70 -1.27
CA THR A 20 4.20 4.51 0.18
C THR A 20 3.93 3.05 0.54
N ALA A 21 4.43 2.63 1.69
CA ALA A 21 4.20 1.31 2.25
C ALA A 21 3.36 1.42 3.52
N VAL A 22 2.30 0.61 3.61
CA VAL A 22 1.41 0.56 4.78
C VAL A 22 1.46 -0.83 5.43
N TYR A 23 1.88 -0.91 6.70
CA TYR A 23 2.00 -2.18 7.43
C TYR A 23 2.05 -1.94 8.95
N GLY A 24 1.59 -2.91 9.74
CA GLY A 24 1.29 -2.74 11.18
C GLY A 24 2.44 -2.32 12.10
N LYS A 25 3.69 -2.22 11.62
CA LYS A 25 4.85 -1.75 12.40
C LYS A 25 5.12 -0.25 12.27
N HIS A 26 4.31 0.48 11.50
CA HIS A 26 4.51 1.91 11.24
C HIS A 26 3.35 2.78 11.79
N SER A 27 3.64 4.07 12.00
CA SER A 27 2.66 5.03 12.49
C SER A 27 1.54 5.24 11.46
N MET A 28 0.29 4.99 11.88
CA MET A 28 -0.91 5.24 11.07
C MET A 28 -0.96 6.70 10.59
N LYS A 29 -0.64 7.64 11.48
CA LYS A 29 -0.64 9.07 11.15
C LYS A 29 0.34 9.39 10.02
N ALA A 30 1.55 8.84 10.08
CA ALA A 30 2.56 9.04 9.05
C ALA A 30 2.14 8.43 7.69
N GLU A 31 1.47 7.28 7.72
CA GLU A 31 0.91 6.64 6.52
C GLU A 31 -0.21 7.50 5.91
N VAL A 32 -1.14 8.01 6.72
CA VAL A 32 -2.22 8.92 6.26
C VAL A 32 -1.65 10.21 5.66
N GLU A 33 -0.66 10.83 6.32
CA GLU A 33 0.02 12.01 5.80
C GLU A 33 0.78 11.72 4.50
N ALA A 34 1.33 10.52 4.33
CA ALA A 34 1.95 10.13 3.06
C ALA A 34 0.92 10.01 1.95
N ILE A 35 -0.20 9.33 2.21
CA ILE A 35 -1.28 9.14 1.24
C ILE A 35 -1.88 10.49 0.83
N SER A 36 -2.10 11.41 1.77
CA SER A 36 -2.68 12.74 1.49
C SER A 36 -1.79 13.61 0.59
N ARG A 37 -0.48 13.33 0.48
CA ARG A 37 0.45 14.00 -0.46
C ARG A 37 0.32 13.54 -1.92
N GLY A 38 -0.69 12.72 -2.24
CA GLY A 38 -0.99 12.26 -3.59
C GLY A 38 -0.11 11.09 -4.03
N VAL A 39 -0.05 10.04 -3.20
CA VAL A 39 0.64 8.78 -3.55
C VAL A 39 -0.11 8.09 -4.69
N THR A 40 0.64 7.60 -5.69
CA THR A 40 0.08 6.92 -6.87
C THR A 40 0.22 5.41 -6.80
N ILE A 41 1.11 4.90 -5.95
CA ILE A 41 1.35 3.47 -5.74
C ILE A 41 1.40 3.19 -4.23
N VAL A 42 0.54 2.31 -3.74
CA VAL A 42 0.54 1.87 -2.34
C VAL A 42 0.91 0.39 -2.30
N THR A 43 1.88 0.05 -1.46
CA THR A 43 2.18 -1.35 -1.11
C THR A 43 1.79 -1.57 0.34
N GLY A 44 1.40 -2.79 0.71
CA GLY A 44 1.05 -3.05 2.09
C GLY A 44 0.65 -4.48 2.38
N THR A 45 0.40 -4.74 3.66
CA THR A 45 -0.17 -6.02 4.13
C THR A 45 -1.69 -5.93 4.16
N PRO A 46 -2.44 -7.01 3.84
CA PRO A 46 -3.89 -6.95 3.65
C PRO A 46 -4.66 -6.24 4.76
N GLY A 47 -4.45 -6.65 6.02
CA GLY A 47 -5.13 -6.05 7.17
C GLY A 47 -4.90 -4.54 7.29
N ARG A 48 -3.67 -4.07 7.07
CA ARG A 48 -3.36 -2.64 7.19
C ARG A 48 -3.91 -1.81 6.02
N VAL A 49 -3.90 -2.38 4.81
CA VAL A 49 -4.55 -1.74 3.65
C VAL A 49 -6.06 -1.63 3.91
N PHE A 50 -6.67 -2.67 4.45
CA PHE A 50 -8.08 -2.69 4.83
C PHE A 50 -8.41 -1.63 5.89
N ASP A 51 -7.56 -1.46 6.92
CA ASP A 51 -7.72 -0.41 7.92
C ASP A 51 -7.78 0.99 7.26
N HIS A 52 -6.86 1.27 6.34
CA HIS A 52 -6.83 2.56 5.64
C HIS A 52 -8.07 2.82 4.79
N ILE A 53 -8.57 1.78 4.10
CA ILE A 53 -9.81 1.85 3.30
C ILE A 53 -11.00 2.11 4.23
N SER A 54 -11.11 1.35 5.33
CA SER A 54 -12.20 1.47 6.31
C SER A 54 -12.25 2.85 6.95
N GLN A 55 -11.08 3.43 7.24
CA GLN A 55 -10.95 4.79 7.78
C GLN A 55 -11.06 5.88 6.70
N LYS A 56 -11.30 5.53 5.43
CA LYS A 56 -11.36 6.45 4.27
C LYS A 56 -10.09 7.28 4.04
N SER A 57 -8.97 6.86 4.60
CA SER A 57 -7.67 7.51 4.38
C SER A 57 -7.01 7.07 3.08
N LEU A 58 -7.39 5.89 2.55
CA LEU A 58 -7.03 5.42 1.22
C LEU A 58 -8.29 5.36 0.34
N ASN A 59 -8.34 6.21 -0.69
CA ASN A 59 -9.42 6.20 -1.67
C ASN A 59 -9.07 5.28 -2.83
N ILE A 60 -9.85 4.20 -3.00
CA ILE A 60 -9.62 3.17 -4.02
C ILE A 60 -10.49 3.33 -5.28
N ARG A 61 -11.32 4.38 -5.38
CA ARG A 61 -12.28 4.55 -6.49
C ARG A 61 -11.64 4.53 -7.88
N ASN A 62 -10.39 4.97 -7.99
CA ASN A 62 -9.67 5.10 -9.26
C ASN A 62 -8.52 4.08 -9.41
N VAL A 63 -8.54 2.99 -8.63
CA VAL A 63 -7.54 1.92 -8.75
C VAL A 63 -7.71 1.23 -10.10
N ARG A 64 -6.66 1.27 -10.93
CA ARG A 64 -6.62 0.59 -12.23
C ARG A 64 -5.91 -0.76 -12.18
N PHE A 65 -5.04 -0.96 -11.20
CA PHE A 65 -4.23 -2.15 -11.04
C PHE A 65 -4.25 -2.58 -9.57
N LEU A 66 -4.53 -3.85 -9.35
CA LEU A 66 -4.39 -4.52 -8.07
C LEU A 66 -3.45 -5.71 -8.28
N VAL A 67 -2.39 -5.77 -7.49
CA VAL A 67 -1.42 -6.87 -7.51
C VAL A 67 -1.51 -7.58 -6.17
N LEU A 68 -1.74 -8.88 -6.22
CA LEU A 68 -1.76 -9.76 -5.06
C LEU A 68 -0.51 -10.64 -5.13
N ASP A 69 0.37 -10.49 -4.15
CA ASP A 69 1.59 -11.27 -4.01
C ASP A 69 1.39 -12.35 -2.94
N GLU A 70 1.89 -13.57 -3.18
CA GLU A 70 1.67 -14.74 -2.31
C GLU A 70 0.18 -14.96 -1.93
N ALA A 71 -0.72 -14.98 -2.92
CA ALA A 71 -2.17 -15.05 -2.69
C ALA A 71 -2.65 -16.35 -2.02
N ASP A 72 -1.97 -17.45 -2.29
CA ASP A 72 -2.13 -18.73 -1.59
C ASP A 72 -1.85 -18.59 -0.09
N ARG A 73 -0.75 -17.93 0.28
CA ARG A 73 -0.44 -17.65 1.67
C ARG A 73 -1.44 -16.72 2.33
N MET A 74 -1.98 -15.75 1.58
CA MET A 74 -3.05 -14.89 2.08
C MET A 74 -4.33 -15.68 2.39
N LEU A 75 -4.66 -16.69 1.58
CA LEU A 75 -5.77 -17.61 1.84
C LEU A 75 -5.53 -18.43 3.12
N ASP A 76 -4.33 -18.99 3.29
CA ASP A 76 -3.97 -19.77 4.48
C ASP A 76 -4.04 -18.95 5.78
N MET A 77 -3.77 -17.64 5.69
CA MET A 77 -3.88 -16.69 6.80
C MET A 77 -5.32 -16.21 7.05
N GLY A 78 -6.28 -16.56 6.20
CA GLY A 78 -7.69 -16.19 6.31
C GLY A 78 -8.02 -14.77 5.85
N PHE A 79 -7.24 -14.19 4.92
CA PHE A 79 -7.46 -12.83 4.40
C PHE A 79 -8.39 -12.74 3.18
N ILE A 80 -8.85 -13.87 2.62
CA ILE A 80 -9.81 -13.98 1.51
C ILE A 80 -10.95 -14.90 1.91
#